data_AF-A0A938FXA7-F1
#
_entry.id   AF-A0A938FXA7-F1
#
_cell.length_a   1.000
_cell.length_b   1.000
_cell.length_c   1.000
_cell.angle_alpha   90.00
_cell.angle_beta   90.00
_cell.angle_gamma   90.00
#
_symmetry.space_group_name_H-M   'P 1'
#
loop_
_entity.id
_entity.type
_entity.pdbx_description
1 polymer ?
#
loop_
_entity_poly.entity_id
_entity_poly.type
_entity_poly.pdbx_seq_one_letter_code
_entity_poly.pdbx_strand_id
1 'polypeptide(L)' 'MNVVDLRSDTVTRPTPEMRRAMAEAEVGDDVYGEDPTVNRLEARAAEIAGK' A
#
# COMPACT_ATOMS: atom_id res chain seq x y z
N MET A 1 -20.75 17.07 -9.83
CA MET A 1 -19.69 17.77 -10.58
C MET A 1 -18.36 17.18 -10.15
N ASN A 2 -17.59 16.57 -11.05
CA ASN A 2 -16.21 16.19 -10.73
C ASN A 2 -15.38 17.47 -10.81
N VAL A 3 -15.11 18.06 -9.64
CA VAL A 3 -14.26 19.23 -9.52
C VAL A 3 -12.82 18.78 -9.76
N VAL A 4 -12.08 19.53 -10.58
CA VAL A 4 -10.64 19.33 -10.72
C VAL A 4 -9.98 19.83 -9.43
N ASP A 5 -9.56 18.89 -8.59
CA ASP A 5 -9.02 19.16 -7.25
C ASP A 5 -7.48 19.26 -7.31
N LEU A 6 -6.97 20.49 -7.26
CA LEU A 6 -5.54 20.80 -7.35
C LEU A 6 -4.92 21.17 -5.99
N ARG A 7 -5.61 20.88 -4.88
CA ARG A 7 -5.15 21.29 -3.54
C ARG A 7 -3.88 20.55 -3.12
N SER A 8 -3.78 19.25 -3.43
CA SER A 8 -2.63 18.38 -3.12
C SER A 8 -2.81 17.02 -3.81
N ASP A 9 -1.72 16.32 -4.05
CA ASP A 9 -1.67 14.90 -4.45
C ASP A 9 -2.21 13.92 -3.38
N THR A 10 -2.24 14.32 -2.11
CA THR A 10 -2.79 13.53 -1.00
C THR A 10 -4.29 13.24 -1.14
N VAL A 11 -5.01 13.95 -2.02
CA VAL A 11 -6.44 13.71 -2.30
C VAL A 11 -6.70 12.50 -3.19
N THR A 12 -5.64 11.84 -3.67
CA THR A 12 -5.74 10.60 -4.44
C THR A 12 -6.54 9.54 -3.68
N ARG A 13 -7.26 8.71 -4.45
CA ARG A 13 -8.07 7.62 -3.91
C ARG A 13 -7.54 6.29 -4.44
N PRO A 14 -7.61 5.20 -3.65
CA PRO A 14 -7.21 3.88 -4.13
C PRO A 14 -7.98 3.50 -5.39
N THR A 15 -7.25 3.00 -6.40
CA THR A 15 -7.84 2.43 -7.62
C THR A 15 -8.64 1.17 -7.28
N PRO A 16 -9.52 0.68 -8.18
CA PRO A 16 -10.25 -0.57 -7.96
C PRO A 16 -9.32 -1.77 -7.72
N GLU A 17 -8.18 -1.82 -8.41
CA GLU A 17 -7.16 -2.86 -8.22
C GLU A 17 -6.52 -2.77 -6.82
N MET A 18 -6.13 -1.57 -6.39
CA MET A 18 -5.60 -1.35 -5.03
C MET A 18 -6.62 -1.80 -3.97
N ARG A 19 -7.91 -1.49 -4.17
CA ARG A 19 -8.96 -1.92 -3.23
C ARG A 19 -9.10 -3.44 -3.17
N ARG A 20 -9.02 -4.11 -4.32
CA ARG A 20 -9.05 -5.58 -4.39
C ARG A 20 -7.83 -6.18 -3.70
N ALA A 21 -6.63 -5.70 -4.03
CA ALA A 21 -5.38 -6.16 -3.43
C ALA A 21 -5.38 -6.00 -1.90
N MET A 22 -5.89 -4.87 -1.38
CA MET A 22 -6.04 -4.67 0.07
C MET A 22 -7.04 -5.64 0.69
N ALA A 23 -8.17 -5.91 0.02
CA ALA A 23 -9.19 -6.81 0.55
C ALA A 23 -8.78 -8.30 0.51
N GLU A 24 -7.94 -8.66 -0.46
CA GLU A 24 -7.47 -10.04 -0.68
C GLU A 24 -6.08 -10.31 -0.06
N ALA A 25 -5.47 -9.32 0.59
CA ALA A 25 -4.13 -9.47 1.16
C ALA A 25 -4.10 -10.52 2.29
N GLU A 26 -3.07 -11.37 2.24
CA GLU A 26 -2.68 -12.18 3.40
C GLU A 26 -2.10 -11.24 4.47
N VAL A 27 -2.63 -11.35 5.69
CA VAL A 27 -2.28 -10.48 6.83
C VAL A 27 -1.90 -11.32 8.05
N GLY A 28 -1.16 -10.70 8.97
CA GLY A 28 -0.71 -11.30 10.23
C GLY A 28 -0.50 -10.25 11.31
N ASP A 29 0.08 -10.63 12.45
CA ASP A 29 0.45 -9.67 13.48
C ASP A 29 1.82 -9.06 13.16
N ASP A 30 1.82 -7.77 12.83
CA ASP A 30 3.02 -7.02 12.48
C ASP A 30 3.99 -6.85 13.66
N VAL A 31 3.49 -6.80 14.91
CA VAL A 31 4.35 -6.67 16.10
C VAL A 31 5.25 -7.90 16.26
N TYR A 32 4.76 -9.07 15.85
CA TYR A 32 5.53 -10.31 15.83
C TYR A 32 6.21 -10.59 14.48
N GLY A 33 6.06 -9.70 13.49
CA GLY A 33 6.63 -9.85 12.15
C GLY A 33 5.96 -10.93 11.31
N GLU A 34 4.71 -11.28 11.63
CA GLU A 34 3.98 -12.37 11.00
C GLU A 34 3.11 -11.91 9.82
N ASP A 35 3.05 -10.61 9.52
CA ASP A 35 2.30 -10.12 8.36
C ASP A 35 3.12 -10.28 7.06
N PRO A 36 2.73 -11.23 6.17
CA PRO A 36 3.49 -11.51 4.98
C PRO A 36 3.45 -10.38 3.94
N THR A 37 2.40 -9.56 3.96
CA THR A 37 2.25 -8.46 2.99
C THR A 37 3.07 -7.25 3.42
N VAL A 38 3.14 -6.93 4.72
CA VAL A 38 4.05 -5.90 5.25
C VAL A 38 5.50 -6.30 5.00
N ASN A 39 5.89 -7.52 5.38
CA ASN A 39 7.25 -8.03 5.17
C ASN A 39 7.69 -7.94 3.70
N ARG A 40 6.80 -8.29 2.77
CA ARG A 40 7.07 -8.20 1.33
C ARG A 40 7.23 -6.74 0.87
N LEU A 41 6.42 -5.82 1.38
CA LEU A 41 6.53 -4.39 1.07
C LEU A 41 7.88 -3.84 1.50
N GLU A 42 8.30 -4.12 2.74
CA GLU A 42 9.57 -3.64 3.29
C GLU A 42 10.78 -4.21 2.53
N ALA A 43 10.79 -5.53 2.28
CA ALA A 43 11.84 -6.19 1.53
C ALA A 43 11.97 -5.61 0.12
N ARG A 44 10.83 -5.38 -0.56
CA ARG A 44 10.83 -4.77 -1.90
C ARG A 44 11.32 -3.31 -1.87
N ALA A 45 10.95 -2.56 -0.83
CA ALA A 45 11.43 -1.19 -0.67
C ALA A 45 12.94 -1.14 -0.43
N ALA A 46 13.49 -2.04 0.37
CA ALA A 46 14.93 -2.17 0.61
C ALA A 46 15.67 -2.49 -0.70
N GLU A 47 15.19 -3.47 -1.47
CA GLU A 47 15.75 -3.84 -2.77
C GLU A 47 15.79 -2.65 -3.74
N ILE A 48 14.68 -1.92 -3.87
CA ILE A 48 14.58 -0.74 -4.75
C ILE A 48 15.53 0.38 -4.28
N ALA A 49 15.66 0.58 -2.97
CA ALA A 49 16.49 1.62 -2.39
C ALA A 49 17.99 1.25 -2.34
N GLY A 50 18.37 0.04 -2.76
CA GLY A 50 19.75 -0.45 -2.72
C GLY A 50 20.28 -0.71 -1.31
N LYS A 51 19.39 -1.12 -0.39
CA LYS A 51 19.74 -1.55 0.96
C LYS A 51 19.67 -3.06 1.10
#